data_AF-A0A1D1UJ37-F1
#
_entry.id   AF-A0A1D1UJ37-F1
#
_cell.length_a   1.000
_cell.length_b   1.000
_cell.length_c   1.000
_cell.angle_alpha   90.00
_cell.angle_beta   90.00
_cell.angle_gamma   90.00
#
_symmetry.space_group_name_H-M   'P 1'
#
loop_
_entity.id
_entity.type
_entity.pdbx_description
1 polymer ?
#
loop_
_entity_poly.entity_id
_entity_poly.type
_entity_poly.pdbx_seq_one_letter_code
_entity_poly.pdbx_strand_id
1 'polypeptide(L)'
;MVDAFAIDVMHMMDEGVARWFLSQIVEGRGRLRLTAAEIKEIDRRWIHIIVPGHESRSTRSISHFKMQAHELRFFLQHGAPYTTKDIVPEKFHSILYHASSIAWLATRDVITEVDLSRIERHSDLFLRKFQRFFGEANMKFSIHLMQHVAHTIQLHVPLQNISCYGK
;
A
#
# COMPACT_ATOMS: atom_id res chain seq x y z
N MET A 1 21.86 -6.85 -17.82
CA MET A 1 21.61 -6.67 -16.38
C MET A 1 21.15 -5.23 -16.22
N VAL A 2 19.99 -4.99 -15.63
CA VAL A 2 19.53 -3.61 -15.37
C VAL A 2 19.97 -3.29 -13.96
N ASP A 3 20.85 -2.30 -13.79
CA ASP A 3 21.45 -1.96 -12.48
C ASP A 3 20.44 -1.26 -11.55
N ALA A 4 19.55 -0.45 -12.13
CA ALA A 4 18.40 0.17 -11.49
C ALA A 4 17.40 0.71 -12.53
N PHE A 5 16.16 0.96 -12.10
CA PHE A 5 15.20 1.77 -12.83
C PHE A 5 14.58 2.77 -11.87
N ALA A 6 14.32 3.99 -12.34
CA ALA A 6 13.64 4.99 -11.54
C ALA A 6 12.19 4.52 -11.26
N ILE A 7 11.86 4.35 -9.99
CA ILE A 7 10.51 3.97 -9.56
C ILE A 7 9.72 5.23 -9.31
N ASP A 8 8.69 5.45 -10.12
CA ASP A 8 7.66 6.41 -9.78
C ASP A 8 6.72 5.82 -8.71
N VAL A 9 6.84 6.35 -7.49
CA VAL A 9 6.05 5.93 -6.32
C VAL A 9 4.56 6.08 -6.58
N MET A 10 4.15 7.15 -7.25
CA MET A 10 2.72 7.42 -7.45
C MET A 10 2.09 6.30 -8.29
N HIS A 11 2.70 5.97 -9.43
CA HIS A 11 2.16 4.96 -10.33
C HIS A 11 2.35 3.54 -9.79
N MET A 12 3.47 3.26 -9.12
CA MET A 12 3.74 1.94 -8.57
C MET A 12 2.89 1.67 -7.32
N MET A 13 3.02 2.53 -6.30
CA MET A 13 2.52 2.28 -4.96
C MET A 13 1.09 2.77 -4.79
N ASP A 14 0.82 4.04 -5.12
CA ASP A 14 -0.47 4.65 -4.84
C ASP A 14 -1.53 4.17 -5.85
N GLU A 15 -1.30 4.42 -7.14
CA GLU A 15 -2.23 4.02 -8.20
C GLU A 15 -2.16 2.53 -8.54
N GLY A 16 -1.00 1.90 -8.36
CA GLY A 16 -0.79 0.50 -8.65
C GLY A 16 -1.25 -0.38 -7.50
N VAL A 17 -0.53 -0.36 -6.38
CA VAL A 17 -0.77 -1.25 -5.24
C VAL A 17 -2.01 -0.86 -4.43
N ALA A 18 -2.11 0.41 -4.01
CA ALA A 18 -3.18 0.83 -3.10
C ALA A 18 -4.55 0.83 -3.79
N ARG A 19 -4.65 1.35 -5.02
CA ARG A 19 -5.88 1.28 -5.82
C ARG A 19 -6.33 -0.17 -6.03
N TRP A 20 -5.39 -1.07 -6.33
CA TRP A 20 -5.70 -2.48 -6.51
C TRP A 20 -6.27 -3.07 -5.23
N PHE A 21 -5.67 -2.80 -4.07
CA PHE A 21 -6.21 -3.27 -2.79
C PHE A 21 -7.61 -2.74 -2.49
N LEU A 22 -7.86 -1.45 -2.72
CA LEU A 22 -9.21 -0.89 -2.55
C LEU A 22 -10.22 -1.57 -3.49
N SER A 23 -9.85 -1.85 -4.75
CA SER A 23 -10.72 -2.59 -5.66
C SER A 23 -11.04 -3.99 -5.13
N GLN A 24 -10.08 -4.68 -4.52
CA GLN A 24 -10.30 -6.01 -3.94
C GLN A 24 -11.16 -5.97 -2.67
N ILE A 25 -11.13 -4.86 -1.92
CA ILE A 25 -11.98 -4.66 -0.74
C ILE A 25 -13.43 -4.37 -1.16
N VAL A 26 -13.63 -3.51 -2.16
CA VAL A 26 -14.96 -3.04 -2.58
C VAL A 26 -15.63 -4.00 -3.55
N GLU A 27 -14.90 -4.52 -4.53
CA GLU A 27 -15.40 -5.33 -5.65
C GLU A 27 -14.92 -6.80 -5.60
N GLY A 28 -14.30 -7.18 -4.47
CA GLY A 28 -13.76 -8.51 -4.24
C GLY A 28 -14.77 -9.62 -4.48
N ARG A 29 -14.28 -10.77 -4.96
CA ARG A 29 -15.09 -11.96 -5.24
C ARG A 29 -14.60 -13.16 -4.43
N GLY A 30 -15.45 -14.18 -4.33
CA GLY A 30 -15.15 -15.42 -3.63
C GLY A 30 -14.79 -15.15 -2.17
N ARG A 31 -13.60 -15.58 -1.73
CA ARG A 31 -13.10 -15.37 -0.36
C ARG A 31 -12.86 -13.90 0.04
N LEU A 32 -12.91 -12.97 -0.91
CA LEU A 32 -12.84 -11.52 -0.65
C LEU A 32 -14.18 -10.82 -0.86
N ARG A 33 -15.27 -11.57 -1.03
CA ARG A 33 -16.60 -10.99 -1.16
C ARG A 33 -17.09 -10.53 0.21
N LEU A 34 -16.83 -9.27 0.53
CA LEU A 34 -17.37 -8.63 1.72
C LEU A 34 -18.86 -8.32 1.55
N THR A 35 -19.59 -8.34 2.65
CA THR A 35 -20.96 -7.87 2.75
C THR A 35 -21.00 -6.34 2.74
N ALA A 36 -22.16 -5.77 2.40
CA ALA A 36 -22.35 -4.32 2.46
C ALA A 36 -22.12 -3.75 3.88
N ALA A 37 -22.42 -4.52 4.93
CA ALA A 37 -22.20 -4.12 6.31
C ALA A 37 -20.69 -4.06 6.66
N GLU A 38 -19.91 -5.04 6.21
CA GLU A 38 -18.46 -5.07 6.38
C GLU A 38 -17.79 -3.91 5.65
N ILE A 39 -18.17 -3.65 4.39
CA ILE A 39 -17.66 -2.51 3.62
C ILE A 39 -18.01 -1.19 4.32
N LYS A 40 -19.25 -1.04 4.81
CA LYS A 40 -19.67 0.14 5.56
C LYS A 40 -18.88 0.35 6.85
N GLU A 41 -18.50 -0.73 7.53
CA GLU A 41 -17.66 -0.64 8.73
C GLU A 41 -16.21 -0.24 8.41
N ILE A 42 -15.60 -0.78 7.34
CA ILE A 42 -14.29 -0.32 6.86
C ILE A 42 -14.38 1.17 6.51
N ASP A 43 -15.43 1.58 5.81
CA ASP A 43 -15.65 2.96 5.41
C ASP A 43 -15.80 3.90 6.60
N ARG A 44 -16.59 3.48 7.61
CA ARG A 44 -16.73 4.22 8.87
C ARG A 44 -15.38 4.39 9.56
N ARG A 45 -14.57 3.34 9.67
CA ARG A 45 -13.22 3.42 10.27
C ARG A 45 -12.30 4.34 9.47
N TRP A 46 -12.42 4.32 8.15
CA TRP A 46 -11.61 5.13 7.24
C TRP A 46 -11.95 6.62 7.31
N ILE A 47 -13.24 6.97 7.36
CA ILE A 47 -13.70 8.36 7.44
C ILE A 47 -13.33 9.00 8.78
N HIS A 48 -13.24 8.20 9.85
CA HIS A 48 -12.94 8.68 11.20
C HIS A 48 -11.47 8.48 11.60
N ILE A 49 -10.60 8.10 10.67
CA ILE A 49 -9.18 7.93 10.99
C ILE A 49 -8.55 9.30 11.23
N ILE A 50 -7.89 9.45 12.39
CA ILE A 50 -7.10 10.63 12.72
C ILE A 50 -5.66 10.16 12.90
N VAL A 51 -4.76 10.70 12.09
CA VAL A 51 -3.33 10.39 12.13
C VAL A 51 -2.60 11.66 12.56
N PRO A 52 -1.77 11.62 13.63
CA PRO A 52 -0.97 12.77 14.02
C PRO A 52 -0.11 13.31 12.85
N GLY A 53 -0.15 14.62 12.62
CA GLY A 53 0.48 15.28 11.47
C GLY A 53 -0.36 15.31 10.18
N HIS A 54 -1.56 14.71 10.19
CA HIS A 54 -2.50 14.69 9.08
C HIS A 54 -3.94 15.00 9.51
N GLU A 55 -4.12 15.70 10.63
CA GLU A 55 -5.40 15.96 11.28
C GLU A 55 -6.36 16.78 10.40
N SER A 56 -5.83 17.57 9.45
CA SER A 56 -6.62 18.36 8.50
C SER A 56 -7.11 17.57 7.29
N ARG A 57 -6.68 16.32 7.10
CA ARG A 57 -7.10 15.50 5.95
C ARG A 57 -8.50 14.94 6.20
N SER A 58 -9.46 15.36 5.37
CA SER A 58 -10.74 14.68 5.22
C SER A 58 -10.62 13.58 4.17
N THR A 59 -11.00 12.36 4.51
CA THR A 59 -10.98 11.22 3.58
C THR A 59 -12.35 11.04 2.92
N ARG A 60 -12.34 10.73 1.61
CA ARG A 60 -13.55 10.31 0.90
C ARG A 60 -13.88 8.85 1.21
N SER A 61 -15.15 8.48 1.10
CA SER A 61 -15.59 7.08 1.29
C SER A 61 -14.78 6.13 0.40
N ILE A 62 -14.38 4.98 0.95
CA ILE A 62 -13.65 3.91 0.23
C ILE A 62 -14.46 3.36 -0.94
N SER A 63 -15.78 3.54 -0.90
CA SER A 63 -16.70 3.20 -1.99
C SER A 63 -16.34 3.93 -3.28
N HIS A 64 -15.67 5.08 -3.18
CA HIS A 64 -15.08 5.81 -4.30
C HIS A 64 -13.62 5.39 -4.54
N PHE A 65 -13.35 4.11 -4.82
CA PHE A 65 -11.98 3.58 -5.06
C PHE A 65 -11.20 4.28 -6.21
N LYS A 66 -11.86 5.15 -6.99
CA LYS A 66 -11.26 6.15 -7.88
C LYS A 66 -10.76 7.39 -7.11
N MET A 67 -10.08 7.17 -5.99
CA MET A 67 -9.47 8.23 -5.19
C MET A 67 -8.26 8.82 -5.92
N GLN A 68 -7.88 10.04 -5.54
CA GLN A 68 -6.66 10.68 -6.02
C GLN A 68 -5.43 10.04 -5.38
N ALA A 69 -4.26 10.15 -6.02
CA ALA A 69 -3.05 9.46 -5.57
C ALA A 69 -2.67 9.77 -4.11
N HIS A 70 -2.80 11.02 -3.64
CA HIS A 70 -2.49 11.36 -2.25
C HIS A 70 -3.41 10.67 -1.22
N GLU A 71 -4.67 10.38 -1.57
CA GLU A 71 -5.57 9.63 -0.69
C GLU A 71 -5.24 8.13 -0.71
N LEU A 72 -4.87 7.61 -1.88
CA LEU A 72 -4.39 6.24 -2.03
C LEU A 72 -3.11 6.01 -1.23
N ARG A 73 -2.20 6.98 -1.27
CA ARG A 73 -0.99 7.02 -0.43
C ARG A 73 -1.37 6.99 1.04
N PHE A 74 -2.25 7.89 1.48
CA PHE A 74 -2.70 7.95 2.88
C PHE A 74 -3.37 6.65 3.32
N PHE A 75 -4.18 6.05 2.44
CA PHE A 75 -4.81 4.75 2.68
C PHE A 75 -3.76 3.67 2.88
N LEU A 76 -2.78 3.55 1.98
CA LEU A 76 -1.78 2.50 2.10
C LEU A 76 -0.87 2.71 3.31
N GLN A 77 -0.45 3.94 3.58
CA GLN A 77 0.51 4.23 4.66
C GLN A 77 -0.10 4.10 6.06
N HIS A 78 -1.37 4.47 6.22
CA HIS A 78 -1.97 4.61 7.56
C HIS A 78 -3.30 3.89 7.71
N GLY A 79 -4.12 3.87 6.66
CA GLY A 79 -5.49 3.36 6.74
C GLY A 79 -5.58 1.84 6.69
N ALA A 80 -4.97 1.21 5.69
CA ALA A 80 -5.33 -0.12 5.23
C ALA A 80 -5.31 -1.19 6.33
N PRO A 81 -4.25 -1.32 7.16
CA PRO A 81 -4.21 -2.37 8.17
C PRO A 81 -5.18 -2.12 9.33
N TYR A 82 -5.44 -0.85 9.65
CA TYR A 82 -6.34 -0.47 10.74
C TYR A 82 -7.81 -0.65 10.33
N THR A 83 -8.18 -0.11 9.17
CA THR A 83 -9.58 -0.10 8.73
C THR A 83 -10.10 -1.49 8.38
N THR A 84 -9.22 -2.38 7.91
CA THR A 84 -9.59 -3.74 7.49
C THR A 84 -9.44 -4.82 8.56
N LYS A 85 -8.89 -4.47 9.73
CA LYS A 85 -8.62 -5.43 10.81
C LYS A 85 -9.88 -6.15 11.26
N ASP A 86 -9.79 -7.48 11.38
CA ASP A 86 -10.89 -8.37 11.81
C ASP A 86 -12.13 -8.34 10.89
N ILE A 87 -12.01 -7.79 9.67
CA ILE A 87 -13.07 -7.76 8.66
C ILE A 87 -12.67 -8.55 7.43
N VAL A 88 -11.48 -8.29 6.89
CA VAL A 88 -10.97 -9.04 5.74
C VAL A 88 -10.31 -10.35 6.20
N PRO A 89 -10.16 -11.36 5.31
CA PRO A 89 -9.45 -12.59 5.67
C PRO A 89 -8.05 -12.29 6.19
N GLU A 90 -7.63 -12.98 7.25
CA GLU A 90 -6.34 -12.72 7.94
C GLU A 90 -5.13 -12.79 6.99
N LYS A 91 -5.15 -13.71 6.02
CA LYS A 91 -4.10 -13.80 4.98
C LYS A 91 -4.02 -12.53 4.14
N PHE A 92 -5.16 -11.91 3.83
CA PHE A 92 -5.21 -10.65 3.08
C PHE A 92 -4.79 -9.48 3.97
N HIS A 93 -5.26 -9.42 5.21
CA HIS A 93 -4.82 -8.43 6.19
C HIS A 93 -3.30 -8.42 6.38
N SER A 94 -2.68 -9.61 6.50
CA SER A 94 -1.22 -9.74 6.59
C SER A 94 -0.49 -9.17 5.36
N ILE A 95 -1.05 -9.30 4.16
CA ILE A 95 -0.49 -8.70 2.93
C ILE A 95 -0.59 -7.18 2.99
N LEU A 96 -1.75 -6.64 3.36
CA LEU A 96 -1.95 -5.19 3.54
C LEU A 96 -0.96 -4.63 4.57
N TYR A 97 -0.77 -5.32 5.69
CA TYR A 97 0.21 -4.93 6.72
C TYR A 97 1.63 -4.79 6.15
N HIS A 98 2.10 -5.76 5.36
CA HIS A 98 3.44 -5.65 4.76
C HIS A 98 3.52 -4.52 3.74
N ALA A 99 2.50 -4.35 2.90
CA ALA A 99 2.43 -3.26 1.93
C ALA A 99 2.46 -1.88 2.61
N SER A 100 1.68 -1.70 3.66
CA SER A 100 1.65 -0.48 4.47
C SER A 100 2.97 -0.21 5.18
N SER A 101 3.62 -1.26 5.69
CA SER A 101 4.94 -1.13 6.34
C SER A 101 5.99 -0.64 5.34
N ILE A 102 5.99 -1.17 4.11
CA ILE A 102 6.87 -0.72 3.03
C ILE A 102 6.56 0.74 2.71
N ALA A 103 5.29 1.07 2.47
CA ALA A 103 4.86 2.42 2.09
C ALA A 103 5.22 3.47 3.14
N TRP A 104 5.05 3.15 4.42
CA TRP A 104 5.38 4.05 5.52
C TRP A 104 6.90 4.22 5.67
N LEU A 105 7.68 3.13 5.70
CA LEU A 105 9.14 3.18 5.85
C LEU A 105 9.82 3.91 4.66
N ALA A 106 9.36 3.63 3.44
CA ALA A 106 9.94 4.15 2.21
C ALA A 106 9.70 5.64 1.97
N THR A 107 8.79 6.26 2.72
CA THR A 107 8.49 7.70 2.62
C THR A 107 8.76 8.46 3.91
N ARG A 108 9.64 7.95 4.78
CA ARG A 108 10.13 8.74 5.91
C ARG A 108 11.09 9.82 5.42
N ASP A 109 11.20 10.91 6.17
CA ASP A 109 12.14 12.00 5.86
C ASP A 109 13.60 11.53 5.97
N VAL A 110 13.86 10.61 6.90
CA VAL A 110 15.15 9.97 7.10
C VAL A 110 14.96 8.47 7.07
N ILE A 111 15.69 7.81 6.17
CA ILE A 111 15.68 6.36 6.00
C ILE A 111 17.07 5.86 6.39
N THR A 112 17.12 4.97 7.38
CA THR A 112 18.36 4.37 7.88
C THR A 112 18.62 3.01 7.22
N GLU A 113 19.83 2.46 7.36
CA GLU A 113 20.15 1.08 6.93
C GLU A 113 19.24 0.03 7.59
N VAL A 114 18.84 0.27 8.83
CA VAL A 114 17.87 -0.59 9.54
C VAL A 114 16.49 -0.51 8.89
N ASP A 115 16.09 0.67 8.43
CA ASP A 115 14.84 0.84 7.69
C ASP A 115 14.91 0.16 6.32
N LEU A 116 16.03 0.25 5.61
CA LEU A 116 16.26 -0.46 4.35
C LEU A 116 16.14 -1.98 4.53
N SER A 117 16.82 -2.54 5.52
CA SER A 117 16.73 -3.98 5.85
C SER A 117 15.30 -4.41 6.20
N ARG A 118 14.54 -3.53 6.86
CA ARG A 118 13.11 -3.79 7.15
C ARG A 118 12.30 -3.76 5.86
N ILE A 119 12.49 -2.76 4.99
CA ILE A 119 11.80 -2.66 3.71
C ILE A 119 12.04 -3.93 2.88
N GLU A 120 13.29 -4.40 2.77
CA GLU A 120 13.62 -5.65 2.07
C GLU A 120 12.85 -6.84 2.62
N ARG A 121 12.89 -7.02 3.94
CA ARG A 121 12.16 -8.10 4.63
C ARG A 121 10.65 -8.02 4.38
N HIS A 122 10.06 -6.84 4.52
CA HIS A 122 8.63 -6.66 4.27
C HIS A 122 8.28 -6.92 2.80
N SER A 123 9.17 -6.57 1.87
CA SER A 123 8.97 -6.77 0.43
C SER A 123 9.00 -8.24 0.03
N ASP A 124 9.95 -9.03 0.55
CA ASP A 124 9.98 -10.48 0.33
C ASP A 124 8.73 -11.16 0.89
N LEU A 125 8.34 -10.82 2.13
CA LEU A 125 7.13 -11.36 2.75
C LEU A 125 5.86 -10.95 2.00
N PHE A 126 5.78 -9.69 1.55
CA PHE A 126 4.69 -9.18 0.73
C PHE A 126 4.54 -10.00 -0.55
N LEU A 127 5.60 -10.13 -1.35
CA LEU A 127 5.53 -10.85 -2.63
C LEU A 127 5.13 -12.31 -2.44
N ARG A 128 5.78 -13.03 -1.52
CA ARG A 128 5.47 -14.45 -1.27
C ARG A 128 4.03 -14.65 -0.85
N LYS A 129 3.54 -13.81 0.07
CA LYS A 129 2.15 -13.90 0.57
C LYS A 129 1.16 -13.47 -0.50
N PHE A 130 1.46 -12.41 -1.26
CA PHE A 130 0.62 -11.92 -2.35
C PHE A 130 0.47 -13.00 -3.42
N GLN A 131 1.57 -13.54 -3.95
CA GLN A 131 1.53 -14.58 -4.99
C GLN A 131 0.79 -15.82 -4.49
N ARG A 132 1.06 -16.27 -3.26
CA ARG A 132 0.37 -17.43 -2.69
C ARG A 132 -1.13 -17.21 -2.51
N PHE A 133 -1.52 -16.00 -2.10
CA PHE A 133 -2.92 -15.68 -1.92
C PHE A 133 -3.58 -15.49 -3.28
N PHE A 134 -3.18 -14.46 -4.04
CA PHE A 134 -3.85 -14.02 -5.27
C PHE A 134 -3.47 -14.78 -6.54
N GLY A 135 -2.41 -15.58 -6.51
CA GLY A 135 -1.93 -16.32 -7.68
C GLY A 135 -1.01 -15.49 -8.58
N GLU A 136 -0.22 -16.20 -9.38
CA GLU A 136 0.81 -15.62 -10.26
C GLU A 136 0.23 -14.68 -11.32
N ALA A 137 -0.96 -14.98 -11.86
CA ALA A 137 -1.63 -14.13 -12.85
C ALA A 137 -1.94 -12.69 -12.34
N ASN A 138 -1.99 -12.50 -11.02
CA ASN A 138 -2.22 -11.21 -10.37
C ASN A 138 -0.93 -10.49 -9.97
N MET A 139 0.25 -11.08 -10.21
CA MET A 139 1.54 -10.45 -9.99
C MET A 139 1.81 -9.43 -11.11
N LYS A 140 1.10 -8.30 -11.06
CA LYS A 140 1.27 -7.21 -12.02
C LYS A 140 2.61 -6.52 -11.80
N PHE A 141 3.01 -5.71 -12.79
CA PHE A 141 4.26 -4.97 -12.74
C PHE A 141 4.43 -4.17 -11.44
N SER A 142 3.42 -3.40 -11.03
CA SER A 142 3.41 -2.64 -9.76
C SER A 142 3.63 -3.51 -8.51
N ILE A 143 3.08 -4.73 -8.51
CA ILE A 143 3.28 -5.70 -7.41
C ILE A 143 4.74 -6.13 -7.38
N HIS A 144 5.31 -6.53 -8.52
CA HIS A 144 6.71 -6.94 -8.61
C HIS A 144 7.68 -5.84 -8.20
N LEU A 145 7.40 -4.60 -8.59
CA LEU A 145 8.26 -3.47 -8.27
C LEU A 145 8.44 -3.23 -6.77
N MET A 146 7.51 -3.69 -5.93
CA MET A 146 7.63 -3.59 -4.46
C MET A 146 8.92 -4.26 -3.93
N GLN A 147 9.45 -5.29 -4.61
CA GLN A 147 10.71 -5.94 -4.19
C GLN A 147 11.95 -5.08 -4.38
N HIS A 148 11.88 -4.09 -5.26
CA HIS A 148 13.02 -3.26 -5.63
C HIS A 148 13.05 -1.94 -4.86
N VAL A 149 12.09 -1.70 -3.96
CA VAL A 149 11.97 -0.43 -3.23
C VAL A 149 13.21 -0.09 -2.42
N ALA A 150 13.74 -1.05 -1.65
CA ALA A 150 14.94 -0.83 -0.83
C ALA A 150 16.17 -0.50 -1.69
N HIS A 151 16.43 -1.32 -2.71
CA HIS A 151 17.53 -1.11 -3.66
C HIS A 151 17.42 0.25 -4.39
N THR A 152 16.20 0.66 -4.73
CA THR A 152 15.93 1.96 -5.34
C THR A 152 16.27 3.11 -4.39
N ILE A 153 15.91 3.01 -3.11
CA ILE A 153 16.26 4.01 -2.09
C ILE A 153 17.75 4.00 -1.77
N GLN A 154 18.42 2.86 -1.93
CA GLN A 154 19.87 2.78 -1.71
C GLN A 154 20.65 3.46 -2.84
N LEU A 155 20.21 3.26 -4.08
CA LEU A 155 20.86 3.83 -5.27
C LEU A 155 20.44 5.27 -5.57
N HIS A 156 19.26 5.68 -5.11
CA HIS A 156 18.72 7.01 -5.34
C HIS A 156 18.42 7.72 -4.02
N VAL A 157 18.28 9.05 -4.06
CA VAL A 157 17.73 9.82 -2.93
C VAL A 157 16.34 9.30 -2.53
N PRO A 158 15.82 9.60 -1.31
CA PRO A 158 14.52 9.14 -0.84
C PRO A 158 13.44 9.23 -1.93
N LEU A 159 12.54 8.23 -2.00
CA LEU A 159 11.65 8.05 -3.16
C LEU A 159 10.83 9.31 -3.55
N GLN A 160 10.54 10.15 -2.56
CA GLN A 160 9.84 11.43 -2.72
C GLN A 160 10.59 12.41 -3.63
N ASN A 161 11.92 12.31 -3.65
CA ASN A 161 12.82 13.20 -4.39
C ASN A 161 13.08 12.73 -5.84
N ILE A 162 12.75 11.47 -6.16
CA ILE A 162 12.80 10.94 -7.54
C ILE A 162 11.42 10.94 -8.22
N SER A 163 10.35 11.11 -7.44
CA SER A 163 9.00 11.25 -7.97
C SER A 163 8.78 12.68 -8.50
N CYS A 164 8.16 12.80 -9.68
CA CYS A 164 7.64 14.10 -10.15
C CYS A 164 6.32 14.49 -9.46
N TYR A 165 5.81 13.64 -8.56
CA TYR A 165 4.65 13.88 -7.73
C TYR A 165 5.09 14.41 -6.36
N GLY A 166 4.87 15.71 -6.13
CA GLY A 166 5.38 16.47 -4.98
C GLY A 166 4.76 16.12 -3.62
N LYS A 167 5.44 16.60 -2.57
CA LYS A 167 5.08 16.47 -1.14
C LYS A 167 3.64 16.89 -0.82
#